data_AF-A0A0F7V856-F1
#
_entry.id   AF-A0A0F7V856-F1
#
_cell.length_a   1.000
_cell.length_b   1.000
_cell.length_c   1.000
_cell.angle_alpha   90.00
_cell.angle_beta   90.00
_cell.angle_gamma   90.00
#
_symmetry.space_group_name_H-M   'P 1'
#
loop_
_entity.id
_entity.type
_entity.pdbx_description
1 polymer ?
#
loop_
_entity_poly.entity_id
_entity_poly.type
_entity_poly.pdbx_seq_one_letter_code
_entity_poly.pdbx_strand_id
1 'polypeptide(L)'
;MSGENDGDVSSKAYPLASLEVTNQILDIVQQACSYKQLRKGANEATKTLNRGTAEIVILAADAEPLEILLHLPLLCEDKNVPYVFVRSKVALGRACGVSRPVISCSITNKEGSALNPQIAELKNIIEMMLI
;
A
#
# COMPACT_ATOMS: atom_id res chain seq x y z
N MET A 1 -3.75 28.27 12.12
CA MET A 1 -4.33 26.98 12.55
C MET A 1 -5.27 26.51 11.45
N SER A 2 -4.71 25.97 10.38
CA SER A 2 -5.49 25.29 9.34
C SER A 2 -5.76 23.89 9.85
N GLY A 3 -6.96 23.67 10.41
CA GLY A 3 -7.45 22.32 10.62
C GLY A 3 -7.41 21.60 9.29
N GLU A 4 -6.55 20.59 9.19
CA GLU A 4 -6.59 19.68 8.06
C GLU A 4 -7.99 19.08 8.06
N ASN A 5 -8.72 19.27 6.95
CA ASN A 5 -9.94 18.54 6.70
C ASN A 5 -9.54 17.07 6.57
N ASP A 6 -9.49 16.37 7.70
CA ASP A 6 -9.58 14.92 7.78
C ASP A 6 -10.96 14.57 7.23
N GLY A 7 -11.08 14.53 5.91
CA GLY A 7 -12.23 13.92 5.24
C GLY A 7 -12.44 12.55 5.88
N ASP A 8 -13.67 12.27 6.28
CA ASP A 8 -14.12 11.18 7.15
C ASP A 8 -13.54 9.81 6.72
N VAL A 9 -12.28 9.53 7.08
CA VAL A 9 -11.62 8.27 6.74
C VAL A 9 -12.21 7.23 7.69
N SER A 10 -12.81 6.19 7.12
CA SER A 10 -13.42 5.12 7.89
C SER A 10 -12.44 4.56 8.93
N SER A 11 -12.90 4.37 10.16
CA SER A 11 -12.14 3.72 11.23
C SER A 11 -11.68 2.28 10.89
N LYS A 12 -12.26 1.68 9.85
CA LYS A 12 -11.83 0.38 9.30
C LYS A 12 -10.52 0.44 8.51
N ALA A 13 -10.05 1.62 8.12
CA ALA A 13 -8.81 1.81 7.37
C ALA A 13 -7.63 1.99 8.34
N TYR A 14 -7.20 0.90 8.98
CA TYR A 14 -6.11 0.89 9.94
C TYR A 14 -5.04 -0.15 9.56
N PRO A 15 -3.73 0.17 9.65
CA PRO A 15 -3.17 1.46 10.04
C PRO A 15 -3.21 2.47 8.88
N LEU A 16 -3.48 3.75 9.19
CA LEU A 16 -3.48 4.85 8.23
C LEU A 16 -2.16 5.62 8.31
N ALA A 17 -1.44 5.71 7.20
CA ALA A 17 -0.18 6.46 7.15
C ALA A 17 -0.40 7.97 7.34
N SER A 18 0.52 8.62 8.06
CA SER A 18 0.62 10.08 8.09
C SER A 18 0.90 10.64 6.69
N LEU A 19 0.74 11.95 6.48
CA LEU A 19 1.03 12.58 5.18
C LEU A 19 2.51 12.42 4.77
N GLU A 20 3.42 12.51 5.74
CA GLU A 20 4.86 12.32 5.52
C GLU A 20 5.16 10.89 5.03
N VAL A 21 4.67 9.88 5.77
CA VAL A 21 4.88 8.48 5.39
C VAL A 21 4.14 8.13 4.11
N THR A 22 2.96 8.71 3.87
CA THR A 22 2.22 8.55 2.61
C THR A 22 3.06 9.00 1.41
N ASN A 23 3.74 10.15 1.48
CA ASN A 23 4.59 10.61 0.39
C ASN A 23 5.77 9.65 0.15
N GLN A 24 6.38 9.14 1.22
CA GLN A 24 7.43 8.12 1.12
C GLN A 24 6.92 6.82 0.48
N ILE A 25 5.74 6.34 0.89
CA ILE A 25 5.07 5.17 0.30
C ILE A 25 4.84 5.39 -1.19
N LEU A 26 4.27 6.54 -1.59
CA LEU A 26 3.94 6.80 -2.99
C LEU A 26 5.18 6.92 -3.88
N ASP A 27 6.28 7.49 -3.38
CA ASP A 27 7.56 7.53 -4.10
C ASP A 27 8.10 6.11 -4.32
N ILE A 28 8.13 5.27 -3.28
CA ILE A 28 8.57 3.88 -3.38
C ILE A 28 7.66 3.08 -4.32
N VAL A 29 6.34 3.30 -4.31
CA VAL A 29 5.40 2.67 -5.25
C VAL A 29 5.71 3.08 -6.70
N GLN A 30 6.03 4.35 -6.94
CA GLN A 30 6.41 4.85 -8.26
C GLN A 30 7.72 4.21 -8.76
N GLN A 31 8.72 4.10 -7.90
CA GLN A 31 9.95 3.39 -8.20
C GLN A 31 9.66 1.91 -8.47
N ALA A 32 8.91 1.22 -7.61
CA ALA A 32 8.54 -0.19 -7.80
C ALA A 32 7.81 -0.43 -9.13
N CYS A 33 6.96 0.50 -9.57
CA CYS A 33 6.33 0.45 -10.88
C CYS A 33 7.37 0.47 -12.02
N SER A 34 8.34 1.38 -11.97
CA SER A 34 9.42 1.49 -12.96
C SER A 34 10.32 0.26 -12.99
N TYR A 35 10.59 -0.33 -11.81
CA TYR A 35 11.40 -1.54 -11.67
C TYR A 35 10.65 -2.84 -12.00
N LYS A 36 9.37 -2.74 -12.39
CA LYS A 36 8.46 -3.88 -12.64
C LYS A 36 8.28 -4.80 -11.42
N GLN A 37 8.29 -4.21 -10.22
CA GLN A 37 8.11 -4.84 -8.91
C GLN A 37 6.76 -4.50 -8.27
N LEU A 38 5.75 -4.18 -9.08
CA LEU A 38 4.46 -3.74 -8.59
C LEU A 38 3.33 -4.49 -9.27
N ARG A 39 2.37 -4.97 -8.47
CA ARG A 39 1.08 -5.49 -8.94
C ARG A 39 -0.05 -4.60 -8.45
N LYS A 40 -1.06 -4.40 -9.29
CA LYS A 40 -2.09 -3.36 -9.12
C LYS A 40 -3.47 -4.01 -9.05
N GLY A 41 -4.27 -3.59 -8.08
CA GLY A 41 -5.62 -4.10 -7.83
C GLY A 41 -5.67 -5.19 -6.76
N ALA A 42 -6.81 -5.29 -6.09
CA ALA A 42 -7.03 -6.21 -4.97
C ALA A 42 -6.78 -7.68 -5.36
N ASN A 43 -7.32 -8.12 -6.51
CA ASN A 43 -7.11 -9.50 -6.99
C ASN A 43 -5.64 -9.85 -7.21
N GLU A 44 -4.85 -8.89 -7.69
CA GLU A 44 -3.42 -9.13 -7.92
C GLU A 44 -2.63 -9.12 -6.61
N ALA A 45 -3.00 -8.27 -5.64
CA ALA A 45 -2.46 -8.33 -4.29
C ALA A 45 -2.75 -9.68 -3.62
N THR A 46 -3.98 -10.20 -3.73
CA THR A 46 -4.35 -11.54 -3.25
C THR A 46 -3.50 -12.63 -3.90
N LYS A 47 -3.18 -12.52 -5.20
CA LYS A 47 -2.31 -13.49 -5.88
C LYS A 47 -0.87 -13.43 -5.39
N THR A 48 -0.30 -12.24 -5.17
CA THR A 48 1.09 -12.10 -4.70
C THR A 48 1.24 -12.57 -3.25
N LEU A 49 0.26 -12.29 -2.40
CA LEU A 49 0.19 -12.81 -1.03
C LEU A 49 0.14 -14.35 -1.02
N ASN A 50 -0.75 -14.96 -1.81
CA ASN A 50 -0.85 -16.42 -1.88
C ASN A 50 0.40 -17.09 -2.46
N ARG A 51 1.15 -16.40 -3.33
CA ARG A 51 2.40 -16.90 -3.90
C ARG A 51 3.62 -16.65 -3.01
N GLY A 52 3.49 -15.90 -1.92
CA GLY A 52 4.61 -15.53 -1.06
C GLY A 52 5.60 -14.57 -1.74
N THR A 53 5.15 -13.79 -2.72
CA THR A 53 6.01 -12.83 -3.45
C THR A 53 5.77 -11.39 -3.03
N ALA A 54 4.76 -11.12 -2.20
CA ALA A 54 4.44 -9.79 -1.71
C ALA A 54 5.38 -9.39 -0.56
N GLU A 55 5.94 -8.18 -0.64
CA GLU A 55 6.75 -7.56 0.42
C GLU A 55 5.93 -6.59 1.27
N ILE A 56 5.06 -5.79 0.63
CA ILE A 56 4.19 -4.79 1.26
C ILE A 56 2.89 -4.72 0.45
N VAL A 57 1.76 -4.55 1.14
CA VAL A 57 0.46 -4.23 0.52
C VAL A 57 0.01 -2.81 0.90
N ILE A 58 -0.33 -2.01 -0.12
CA ILE A 58 -0.83 -0.64 0.06
C ILE A 58 -2.31 -0.62 -0.32
N LEU A 59 -3.13 -0.01 0.53
CA LEU A 59 -4.59 0.06 0.40
C LEU A 59 -5.04 1.52 0.36
N ALA A 60 -6.10 1.84 -0.38
CA ALA A 60 -6.67 3.19 -0.41
C ALA A 60 -7.84 3.29 0.57
N ALA A 61 -7.79 4.27 1.48
CA ALA A 61 -8.81 4.47 2.51
C ALA A 61 -10.10 5.11 1.98
N ASP A 62 -10.03 5.87 0.88
CA ASP A 62 -11.17 6.47 0.16
C ASP A 62 -11.78 5.50 -0.89
N ALA A 63 -11.52 4.19 -0.77
CA ALA A 63 -12.19 3.19 -1.58
C ALA A 63 -13.69 3.13 -1.22
N GLU A 64 -14.54 3.11 -2.25
CA GLU A 64 -15.99 3.13 -2.09
C GLU A 64 -16.59 1.97 -2.91
N PRO A 65 -17.19 0.94 -2.26
CA PRO A 65 -17.21 0.71 -0.82
C PRO A 65 -15.86 0.17 -0.29
N LEU A 66 -15.49 0.51 0.95
CA LEU A 66 -14.21 0.08 1.56
C LEU A 66 -14.17 -1.43 1.78
N GLU A 67 -15.34 -2.05 1.97
CA GLU A 67 -15.55 -3.48 2.20
C GLU A 67 -14.88 -4.37 1.13
N ILE A 68 -14.69 -3.87 -0.09
CA ILE A 68 -14.00 -4.60 -1.15
C ILE A 68 -12.53 -4.89 -0.83
N LEU A 69 -11.91 -4.15 0.10
CA LEU A 69 -10.50 -4.29 0.50
C LEU A 69 -10.32 -5.03 1.82
N LEU A 70 -11.36 -5.18 2.65
CA LEU A 70 -11.21 -5.63 4.04
C LEU A 70 -10.75 -7.09 4.20
N HIS A 71 -10.76 -7.86 3.11
CA HIS A 71 -10.16 -9.20 3.08
C HIS A 71 -8.62 -9.18 3.00
N LEU A 72 -8.02 -8.08 2.53
CA LEU A 72 -6.57 -7.99 2.34
C LEU A 72 -5.80 -7.84 3.65
N PRO A 73 -6.21 -6.99 4.62
CA PRO A 73 -5.56 -6.94 5.95
C PRO A 73 -5.46 -8.32 6.61
N LEU A 74 -6.57 -9.07 6.68
CA LEU A 74 -6.60 -10.42 7.24
C LEU A 74 -5.63 -11.37 6.51
N LEU A 75 -5.61 -11.33 5.17
CA LEU A 75 -4.68 -12.15 4.41
C LEU A 75 -3.21 -11.71 4.58
N CYS A 76 -2.96 -10.43 4.81
CA CYS A 76 -1.63 -9.90 5.09
C CYS A 76 -1.11 -10.40 6.44
N GLU A 77 -1.95 -10.37 7.48
CA GLU A 77 -1.66 -10.95 8.80
C GLU A 77 -1.35 -12.45 8.70
N ASP A 78 -2.22 -13.23 8.03
CA ASP A 78 -2.03 -14.68 7.81
C ASP A 78 -0.72 -15.02 7.08
N LYS A 79 -0.25 -14.12 6.20
CA LYS A 79 0.98 -14.29 5.42
C LYS A 79 2.19 -13.60 6.01
N ASN A 80 2.03 -12.92 7.16
CA ASN A 80 3.08 -12.11 7.79
C ASN A 80 3.69 -11.08 6.82
N VAL A 81 2.83 -10.41 6.05
CA VAL A 81 3.20 -9.35 5.11
C VAL A 81 2.66 -8.02 5.64
N PRO A 82 3.50 -6.98 5.81
CA PRO A 82 3.04 -5.68 6.28
C PRO A 82 2.09 -5.01 5.28
N TYR A 83 1.10 -4.30 5.80
CA TYR A 83 0.14 -3.55 5.01
C TYR A 83 -0.15 -2.18 5.61
N VAL A 84 -0.56 -1.23 4.77
CA VAL A 84 -0.85 0.15 5.19
C VAL A 84 -1.92 0.80 4.32
N PHE A 85 -2.74 1.64 4.92
CA PHE A 85 -3.68 2.50 4.20
C PHE A 85 -3.05 3.85 3.87
N VAL A 86 -3.26 4.31 2.64
CA VAL A 86 -3.03 5.69 2.20
C VAL A 86 -4.37 6.37 1.92
N ARG A 87 -4.43 7.69 2.06
CA ARG A 87 -5.70 8.42 2.01
C ARG A 87 -6.40 8.40 0.64
N SER A 88 -5.64 8.37 -0.47
CA SER A 88 -6.21 8.59 -1.81
C SER A 88 -5.89 7.50 -2.84
N LYS A 89 -6.93 6.88 -3.38
CA LYS A 89 -6.89 5.96 -4.53
C LYS A 89 -6.41 6.64 -5.82
N VAL A 90 -6.63 7.95 -5.95
CA VAL A 90 -6.18 8.73 -7.11
C VAL A 90 -4.67 8.94 -7.03
N ALA A 91 -4.16 9.33 -5.86
CA ALA A 91 -2.71 9.47 -5.63
C ALA A 91 -2.00 8.11 -5.82
N LEU A 92 -2.57 7.04 -5.26
CA LEU A 92 -2.06 5.69 -5.43
C LEU A 92 -2.05 5.25 -6.90
N GLY A 93 -3.09 5.59 -7.67
CA GLY A 93 -3.15 5.33 -9.11
C GLY A 93 -2.04 6.03 -9.89
N ARG A 94 -1.77 7.30 -9.58
CA ARG A 94 -0.68 8.07 -10.19
C ARG A 94 0.69 7.46 -9.87
N ALA A 95 0.95 7.11 -8.62
CA ALA A 95 2.17 6.41 -8.22
C ALA A 95 2.31 5.06 -8.93
N CYS A 96 1.19 4.35 -9.13
CA CYS A 96 1.15 3.13 -9.94
C CYS A 96 1.32 3.38 -11.45
N GLY A 97 1.59 4.60 -11.91
CA GLY A 97 1.78 4.92 -13.33
C GLY A 97 0.52 4.72 -14.18
N VAL A 98 -0.67 4.89 -13.60
CA VAL A 98 -1.95 4.80 -14.32
C VAL A 98 -2.81 6.04 -14.07
N SER A 99 -3.64 6.39 -15.06
CA SER A 99 -4.56 7.55 -14.96
C SER A 99 -5.83 7.25 -14.16
N ARG A 100 -6.14 5.97 -13.96
CA ARG A 100 -7.34 5.50 -13.25
C ARG A 100 -7.02 5.26 -11.76
N PRO A 101 -7.99 5.46 -10.86
CA PRO A 101 -7.83 5.12 -9.45
C PRO A 101 -7.34 3.69 -9.22
N VAL A 102 -6.46 3.52 -8.24
CA VAL A 102 -6.02 2.21 -7.76
C VAL A 102 -6.36 2.11 -6.29
N ILE A 103 -7.13 1.10 -5.92
CA ILE A 103 -7.59 0.88 -4.54
C ILE A 103 -6.63 0.00 -3.73
N SER A 104 -5.77 -0.76 -4.40
CA SER A 104 -4.78 -1.61 -3.76
C SER A 104 -3.61 -1.86 -4.72
N CYS A 105 -2.39 -1.97 -4.19
CA CYS A 105 -1.26 -2.54 -4.91
C CYS A 105 -0.37 -3.34 -3.97
N SER A 106 0.45 -4.23 -4.53
CA SER A 106 1.46 -4.96 -3.77
C SER A 106 2.83 -4.74 -4.39
N ILE A 107 3.81 -4.38 -3.57
CA ILE A 107 5.22 -4.41 -3.95
C ILE A 107 5.69 -5.85 -3.88
N THR A 108 6.36 -6.34 -4.91
CA THR A 108 6.86 -7.72 -4.97
C THR A 108 8.36 -7.79 -4.83
N ASN A 109 8.83 -8.89 -4.23
CA ASN A 109 10.25 -9.19 -4.18
C ASN A 109 10.86 -9.29 -5.60
N LYS A 110 12.11 -8.87 -5.72
CA LYS A 110 12.93 -9.05 -6.92
C LYS A 110 14.39 -9.07 -6.50
N GLU A 111 15.03 -10.20 -6.75
CA GLU A 111 16.44 -10.38 -6.44
C GLU A 111 17.28 -9.33 -7.19
N GLY A 112 18.26 -8.76 -6.49
CA GLY A 112 19.18 -7.78 -7.03
C GLY A 112 18.57 -6.41 -7.35
N SER A 113 17.34 -6.11 -6.92
CA SER A 113 16.78 -4.77 -7.11
C SER A 113 17.46 -3.74 -6.22
N ALA A 114 17.83 -2.60 -6.81
CA ALA A 114 18.36 -1.44 -6.09
C ALA A 114 17.33 -0.83 -5.12
N LEU A 115 16.04 -1.13 -5.28
CA LEU A 115 14.95 -0.65 -4.43
C LEU A 115 14.81 -1.46 -3.12
N ASN A 116 15.43 -2.63 -3.02
CA ASN A 116 15.26 -3.53 -1.88
C ASN A 116 15.61 -2.90 -0.52
N PRO A 117 16.68 -2.09 -0.35
CA PRO A 117 16.96 -1.41 0.91
C PRO A 117 15.86 -0.44 1.33
N GLN A 118 15.29 0.30 0.38
CA GLN A 118 14.20 1.25 0.64
C GLN A 118 12.89 0.52 0.98
N ILE A 119 12.62 -0.63 0.33
CA ILE A 119 11.49 -1.50 0.69
C ILE A 119 11.66 -2.03 2.10
N ALA A 120 12.86 -2.51 2.47
CA ALA A 120 13.12 -3.01 3.81
C ALA A 120 12.90 -1.94 4.89
N GLU A 121 13.38 -0.72 4.66
CA GLU A 121 13.14 0.39 5.58
C GLU A 121 11.65 0.74 5.69
N LEU A 122 10.95 0.77 4.55
CA LEU A 122 9.51 1.02 4.56
C LEU A 122 8.73 -0.07 5.30
N LYS A 123 9.14 -1.34 5.20
CA LYS A 123 8.55 -2.44 5.99
C LYS A 123 8.68 -2.17 7.48
N ASN A 124 9.87 -1.81 7.95
CA ASN A 124 10.10 -1.49 9.37
C ASN A 124 9.17 -0.37 9.84
N ILE A 125 9.05 0.72 9.07
CA ILE A 125 8.16 1.84 9.38
C ILE A 125 6.71 1.37 9.50
N ILE A 126 6.22 0.56 8.55
CA ILE A 126 4.85 0.05 8.55
C ILE A 126 4.60 -0.92 9.71
N GLU A 127 5.55 -1.81 9.99
CA GLU A 127 5.45 -2.76 11.12
C GLU A 127 5.33 -2.02 12.46
N MET A 128 6.04 -0.90 12.64
CA MET A 128 5.89 -0.07 13.84
C MET A 128 4.52 0.63 13.95
N MET A 129 3.76 0.75 12.86
CA MET A 129 2.39 1.30 12.89
C MET A 129 1.32 0.28 13.28
N LEU A 130 1.64 -1.01 13.21
CA LEU A 130 0.74 -2.12 13.53
C LEU A 130 0.77 -2.51 15.03
N ILE A 131 1.61 -1.84 15.83
CA ILE A 131 1.79 -2.05 17.28
C ILE A 131 0.91 -1.08 18.08
#